data_AF-A0A8D8WAL6-F1
#
_entry.id   AF-A0A8D8WAL6-F1
#
_cell.length_a   1.000
_cell.length_b   1.000
_cell.length_c   1.000
_cell.angle_alpha   90.00
_cell.angle_beta   90.00
_cell.angle_gamma   90.00
#
_symmetry.space_group_name_H-M   'P 1'
#
loop_
_entity.id
_entity.type
_entity.pdbx_description
1 polymer ?
#
loop_
_entity_poly.entity_id
_entity_poly.type
_entity_poly.pdbx_seq_one_letter_code
_entity_poly.pdbx_strand_id
1 'polypeptide(L)'
;MPIAMLLHADGAGETDAMDATTTICHRYTPRDKLTGYTRSADIIVSAAGVPNLITADMVKPGACVIDVGITRVKCGETGQTKLVGDVDFKGVREVAGYITPVPGGVGPMTVAMLMKNTIMAAKHAVIYNVLQPNAILHKKASQLKP
;
A
#
# COMPACT_ATOMS: atom_id res chain seq x y z
N MET A 1 6.61 -5.03 4.74
CA MET A 1 6.06 -5.94 3.71
C MET A 1 4.60 -6.39 3.97
N PRO A 2 3.70 -5.58 4.57
CA PRO A 2 2.35 -6.07 4.89
C PRO A 2 1.50 -6.37 3.63
N ILE A 3 1.66 -5.60 2.54
CA ILE A 3 0.89 -5.77 1.30
C ILE A 3 1.12 -7.17 0.70
N ALA A 4 2.37 -7.53 0.43
CA ALA A 4 2.68 -8.84 -0.15
C ALA A 4 2.27 -10.00 0.77
N MET A 5 2.40 -9.82 2.09
CA MET A 5 1.97 -10.82 3.06
C MET A 5 0.46 -11.07 3.00
N LEU A 6 -0.36 -10.01 2.98
CA LEU A 6 -1.81 -10.13 2.87
C LEU A 6 -2.27 -10.67 1.51
N LEU A 7 -1.57 -10.32 0.43
CA LEU A 7 -1.93 -10.78 -0.90
C LEU A 7 -1.68 -12.28 -1.08
N HIS A 8 -0.53 -12.82 -0.63
CA HIS A 8 -0.16 -14.20 -0.92
C HIS A 8 -0.61 -15.25 0.10
N ALA A 9 -0.96 -14.83 1.31
CA ALA A 9 -1.29 -15.76 2.38
C ALA A 9 -2.63 -16.49 2.12
N ASP A 10 -2.78 -17.63 2.79
CA ASP A 10 -3.95 -18.52 2.69
C ASP A 10 -5.21 -17.84 3.23
N GLY A 11 -6.23 -17.70 2.38
CA GLY A 11 -7.52 -17.11 2.71
C GLY A 11 -8.46 -18.07 3.47
N ALA A 12 -8.17 -19.37 3.54
CA ALA A 12 -8.95 -20.34 4.29
C ALA A 12 -8.66 -20.32 5.81
N GLY A 13 -7.63 -19.58 6.23
CA GLY A 13 -7.26 -19.42 7.64
C GLY A 13 -8.00 -18.29 8.37
N GLU A 14 -7.54 -17.94 9.57
CA GLU A 14 -8.08 -16.80 10.36
C GLU A 14 -7.65 -15.42 9.82
N THR A 15 -6.78 -15.40 8.83
CA THR A 15 -6.33 -14.19 8.16
C THR A 15 -7.18 -14.00 6.91
N ASP A 16 -7.97 -12.92 6.82
CA ASP A 16 -8.73 -12.51 5.61
C ASP A 16 -7.79 -12.18 4.42
N ALA A 17 -6.92 -13.11 4.05
CA ALA A 17 -5.90 -13.01 3.02
C ALA A 17 -6.47 -13.39 1.64
N MET A 18 -5.66 -13.25 0.58
CA MET A 18 -6.17 -13.18 -0.79
C MET A 18 -5.68 -14.30 -1.74
N ASP A 19 -4.88 -15.26 -1.28
CA ASP A 19 -4.42 -16.42 -2.07
C ASP A 19 -3.72 -16.09 -3.42
N ALA A 20 -3.20 -14.87 -3.57
CA ALA A 20 -2.62 -14.40 -4.81
C ALA A 20 -1.15 -14.84 -4.98
N THR A 21 -0.82 -15.37 -6.16
CA THR A 21 0.59 -15.57 -6.52
C THR A 21 1.29 -14.21 -6.60
N THR A 22 2.22 -13.96 -5.66
CA THR A 22 2.80 -12.63 -5.47
C THR A 22 4.29 -12.63 -5.82
N THR A 23 4.70 -11.71 -6.70
CA THR A 23 6.12 -11.43 -6.98
C THR A 23 6.53 -10.12 -6.32
N ILE A 24 7.61 -10.14 -5.55
CA ILE A 24 8.14 -8.95 -4.87
C ILE A 24 9.31 -8.38 -5.68
N CYS A 25 9.12 -7.20 -6.25
CA CYS A 25 10.18 -6.42 -6.88
C CYS A 25 10.73 -5.35 -5.93
N HIS A 26 11.98 -4.97 -6.09
CA HIS A 26 12.64 -3.95 -5.27
C HIS A 26 13.73 -3.21 -6.05
N ARG A 27 14.47 -2.33 -5.37
CA ARG A 27 15.49 -1.46 -5.97
C ARG A 27 16.60 -2.16 -6.77
N TYR A 28 16.81 -3.46 -6.57
CA TYR A 28 17.83 -4.25 -7.29
C TYR A 28 17.23 -5.16 -8.36
N THR A 29 15.91 -5.15 -8.53
CA THR A 29 15.27 -5.87 -9.63
C THR A 29 15.65 -5.18 -10.95
N PRO A 30 16.33 -5.87 -11.88
CA PRO A 30 16.68 -5.32 -13.18
C PRO A 30 15.43 -4.85 -13.93
N ARG A 31 15.56 -3.80 -14.77
CA ARG A 31 14.41 -3.18 -15.45
C ARG A 31 13.68 -4.16 -16.36
N ASP A 32 14.42 -4.99 -17.10
CA ASP A 32 13.88 -6.03 -17.97
C ASP A 32 13.06 -7.07 -17.18
N LYS A 33 13.53 -7.48 -16.00
CA LYS A 33 12.82 -8.39 -15.12
C LYS A 33 11.57 -7.75 -14.52
N LEU A 34 11.67 -6.50 -14.07
CA LEU A 34 10.52 -5.74 -13.58
C LEU A 34 9.41 -5.69 -14.64
N THR A 35 9.74 -5.29 -15.86
CA THR A 35 8.80 -5.24 -16.99
C THR A 35 8.20 -6.61 -17.29
N GLY A 36 9.00 -7.68 -17.26
CA GLY A 36 8.52 -9.04 -17.46
C GLY A 36 7.46 -9.46 -16.43
N TYR A 37 7.73 -9.22 -15.14
CA TYR A 37 6.79 -9.55 -14.07
C TYR A 37 5.51 -8.73 -14.15
N THR A 38 5.61 -7.41 -14.29
CA THR A 38 4.44 -6.53 -14.33
C THR A 38 3.55 -6.81 -15.55
N ARG A 39 4.15 -7.15 -16.69
CA ARG A 39 3.40 -7.46 -17.92
C ARG A 39 2.65 -8.79 -17.84
N SER A 40 3.04 -9.67 -16.92
CA SER A 40 2.33 -10.92 -16.63
C SER A 40 1.28 -10.79 -15.53
N ALA A 41 1.31 -9.71 -14.75
CA ALA A 41 0.50 -9.56 -13.55
C ALA A 41 -0.94 -9.09 -13.84
N ASP A 42 -1.91 -9.68 -13.14
CA ASP A 42 -3.31 -9.21 -13.12
C ASP A 42 -3.49 -8.01 -12.19
N ILE A 43 -2.67 -7.92 -11.13
CA ILE A 43 -2.66 -6.82 -10.17
C ILE A 43 -1.22 -6.32 -10.00
N ILE A 44 -1.02 -5.02 -10.13
CA ILE A 44 0.25 -4.34 -9.88
C ILE A 44 0.05 -3.38 -8.72
N VAL A 45 0.81 -3.56 -7.64
CA VAL A 45 0.86 -2.60 -6.53
C VAL A 45 2.22 -1.92 -6.52
N SER A 46 2.28 -0.63 -6.85
CA SER A 46 3.52 0.15 -6.83
C SER A 46 3.62 1.00 -5.57
N ALA A 47 4.69 0.80 -4.80
CA ALA A 47 4.94 1.47 -3.52
C ALA A 47 6.44 1.83 -3.34
N ALA A 48 7.08 2.29 -4.42
CA ALA A 48 8.51 2.55 -4.51
C ALA A 48 8.89 4.03 -4.25
N GLY A 49 7.97 4.97 -4.49
CA GLY A 49 8.26 6.41 -4.42
C GLY A 49 9.10 6.92 -5.60
N VAL A 50 8.99 6.28 -6.76
CA VAL A 50 9.76 6.59 -7.97
C VAL A 50 8.78 7.00 -9.08
N PRO A 51 8.71 8.29 -9.43
CA PRO A 51 7.79 8.77 -10.46
C PRO A 51 8.01 8.08 -11.81
N ASN A 52 6.91 7.74 -12.48
CA ASN A 52 6.91 7.09 -13.81
C ASN A 52 7.69 5.75 -13.85
N LEU A 53 7.79 5.04 -12.72
CA LEU A 53 8.36 3.71 -12.66
C LEU A 53 7.54 2.71 -13.48
N ILE A 54 6.21 2.75 -13.37
CA ILE A 54 5.31 1.86 -14.11
C ILE A 54 4.73 2.62 -15.32
N THR A 55 5.01 2.11 -16.52
CA THR A 55 4.60 2.69 -17.80
C THR A 55 3.63 1.79 -18.55
N ALA A 56 2.94 2.31 -19.56
CA ALA A 56 1.87 1.61 -20.28
C ALA A 56 2.30 0.25 -20.88
N ASP A 57 3.53 0.16 -21.41
CA ASP A 57 4.11 -1.05 -22.00
C ASP A 57 4.38 -2.18 -20.99
N MET A 58 4.43 -1.82 -19.71
CA MET A 58 4.68 -2.74 -18.60
C MET A 58 3.41 -3.38 -18.04
N VAL A 59 2.23 -2.94 -18.50
CA VAL A 59 0.94 -3.30 -17.91
C VAL A 59 0.20 -4.27 -18.82
N LYS A 60 -0.27 -5.39 -18.25
CA LYS A 60 -1.17 -6.32 -18.94
C LYS A 60 -2.50 -5.61 -19.25
N PRO A 61 -3.02 -5.68 -20.49
CA PRO A 61 -4.34 -5.12 -20.80
C PRO A 61 -5.42 -5.63 -19.84
N GLY A 62 -6.18 -4.71 -19.23
CA GLY A 62 -7.22 -5.02 -18.27
C GLY A 62 -6.74 -5.23 -16.83
N ALA A 63 -5.44 -5.18 -16.53
CA ALA A 63 -4.92 -5.32 -15.17
C ALA A 63 -5.38 -4.21 -14.22
N CYS A 64 -5.39 -4.52 -12.93
CA CYS A 64 -5.62 -3.55 -11.85
C CYS A 64 -4.29 -2.95 -11.39
N VAL A 65 -4.17 -1.62 -11.40
CA VAL A 65 -2.97 -0.89 -10.99
C VAL A 65 -3.27 -0.04 -9.75
N ILE A 66 -2.61 -0.37 -8.64
CA ILE A 66 -2.73 0.33 -7.36
C ILE A 66 -1.43 1.12 -7.13
N ASP A 67 -1.53 2.43 -7.27
CA ASP A 67 -0.45 3.39 -7.05
C ASP A 67 -0.48 3.90 -5.60
N VAL A 68 0.41 3.35 -4.78
CA VAL A 68 0.64 3.72 -3.38
C VAL A 68 1.72 4.80 -3.28
N GLY A 69 2.51 5.00 -4.34
CA GLY A 69 3.61 5.94 -4.39
C GLY A 69 3.16 7.37 -4.10
N ILE A 70 3.98 8.10 -3.34
CA ILE A 70 3.79 9.53 -3.12
C ILE A 70 5.14 10.21 -3.20
N THR A 71 5.33 11.00 -4.26
CA THR A 71 6.54 11.79 -4.48
C THR A 71 6.16 13.24 -4.73
N ARG A 72 6.84 14.17 -4.05
CA ARG A 72 6.72 15.61 -4.32
C ARG A 72 7.67 16.00 -5.45
N VAL A 73 7.12 16.51 -6.53
CA VAL A 73 7.88 17.05 -7.66
C VAL A 73 7.68 18.55 -7.77
N LYS A 74 8.71 19.28 -8.18
CA LYS A 74 8.61 20.72 -8.47
C LYS A 74 7.99 20.90 -9.85
N CYS A 75 6.99 21.77 -9.97
CA CYS A 75 6.35 22.13 -11.22
C CYS A 75 6.79 23.55 -11.64
N GLY A 76 7.51 23.64 -12.75
CA GLY A 76 7.92 24.90 -13.37
C GLY A 76 8.91 25.73 -12.55
N GLU A 77 9.15 26.96 -13.02
CA GLU A 77 10.04 27.94 -12.38
C GLU A 77 9.39 28.64 -11.18
N THR A 78 8.07 28.54 -11.02
CA THR A 78 7.28 29.23 -9.99
C THR A 78 7.39 28.59 -8.60
N GLY A 79 8.12 27.46 -8.47
CA GLY A 79 8.37 26.79 -7.19
C GLY A 79 7.20 25.99 -6.62
N GLN A 80 6.08 25.88 -7.34
CA GLN A 80 4.93 25.08 -6.89
C GLN A 80 5.29 23.59 -6.87
N THR A 81 4.79 22.86 -5.88
CA THR A 81 5.01 21.41 -5.76
C THR A 81 3.73 20.64 -6.06
N LYS A 82 3.87 19.53 -6.77
CA LYS A 82 2.79 18.59 -7.07
C LYS A 82 3.10 17.24 -6.45
N LEU A 83 2.06 16.56 -5.99
CA LEU A 83 2.13 15.15 -5.61
C LEU A 83 1.86 14.28 -6.84
N VAL A 84 2.77 13.35 -7.08
CA VAL A 84 2.66 12.32 -8.13
C VAL A 84 2.93 10.96 -7.51
N GLY A 85 2.35 9.92 -8.10
CA GLY A 85 2.62 8.54 -7.72
C GLY A 85 3.75 7.93 -8.53
N ASP A 86 3.87 6.61 -8.45
CA ASP A 86 4.89 5.85 -9.16
C ASP A 86 4.52 5.56 -10.62
N VAL A 87 3.25 5.70 -10.97
CA VAL A 87 2.71 5.26 -12.26
C VAL A 87 2.59 6.44 -13.23
N ASP A 88 2.95 6.23 -14.50
CA ASP A 88 2.52 7.12 -15.58
C ASP A 88 1.01 6.99 -15.78
N PHE A 89 0.26 7.74 -14.98
CA PHE A 89 -1.20 7.64 -14.91
C PHE A 89 -1.87 7.85 -16.27
N LYS A 90 -1.36 8.74 -17.11
CA LYS A 90 -1.99 9.04 -18.40
C LYS A 90 -1.84 7.87 -19.36
N GLY A 91 -0.63 7.33 -19.50
CA GLY A 91 -0.38 6.20 -20.39
C GLY A 91 -1.04 4.92 -19.88
N VAL A 92 -0.93 4.64 -18.58
CA VAL A 92 -1.42 3.39 -17.99
C VAL A 92 -2.95 3.33 -17.94
N ARG A 93 -3.65 4.47 -17.79
CA ARG A 93 -5.12 4.51 -17.80
C ARG A 93 -5.75 3.96 -19.09
N GLU A 94 -5.06 4.06 -20.22
CA GLU A 94 -5.56 3.58 -21.51
C GLU A 94 -5.43 2.05 -21.66
N VAL A 95 -4.65 1.39 -20.79
CA VAL A 95 -4.36 -0.06 -20.87
C VAL A 95 -4.94 -0.83 -19.69
N ALA A 96 -4.85 -0.26 -18.48
CA ALA A 96 -5.33 -0.88 -17.26
C ALA A 96 -6.86 -0.91 -17.22
N GLY A 97 -7.42 -1.99 -16.67
CA GLY A 97 -8.87 -2.07 -16.40
C GLY A 97 -9.27 -1.21 -15.20
N TYR A 98 -8.36 -1.07 -14.23
CA TYR A 98 -8.54 -0.26 -13.04
C TYR A 98 -7.23 0.45 -12.68
N ILE A 99 -7.29 1.71 -12.27
CA ILE A 99 -6.13 2.49 -11.84
C ILE A 99 -6.50 3.46 -10.71
N THR A 100 -5.70 3.51 -9.65
CA THR A 100 -5.89 4.50 -8.57
C THR A 100 -5.17 5.82 -8.88
N PRO A 101 -5.82 6.99 -8.73
CA PRO A 101 -5.15 8.27 -8.93
C PRO A 101 -4.27 8.67 -7.75
N VAL A 102 -3.22 9.45 -8.03
CA VAL A 102 -2.43 10.15 -7.01
C VAL A 102 -2.42 11.65 -7.34
N PRO A 103 -2.99 12.51 -6.47
CA PRO A 103 -3.68 12.21 -5.20
C PRO A 103 -5.10 11.64 -5.41
N GLY A 104 -5.70 11.15 -4.31
CA GLY A 104 -7.13 10.78 -4.28
C GLY A 104 -7.43 9.28 -4.28
N GLY A 105 -6.43 8.42 -4.45
CA GLY A 105 -6.57 6.96 -4.38
C GLY A 105 -6.24 6.39 -2.99
N VAL A 106 -5.04 5.86 -2.83
CA VAL A 106 -4.64 5.12 -1.61
C VAL A 106 -4.53 6.01 -0.37
N GLY A 107 -4.17 7.29 -0.54
CA GLY A 107 -4.00 8.25 0.57
C GLY A 107 -5.23 8.37 1.50
N PRO A 108 -6.42 8.72 0.97
CA PRO A 108 -7.65 8.73 1.76
C PRO A 108 -7.97 7.40 2.44
N MET A 109 -7.71 6.27 1.79
CA MET A 109 -7.92 4.94 2.37
C MET A 109 -6.99 4.67 3.55
N THR A 110 -5.74 5.14 3.51
CA THR A 110 -4.80 5.05 4.64
C THR A 110 -5.35 5.76 5.88
N VAL A 111 -5.94 6.96 5.70
CA VAL A 111 -6.56 7.70 6.81
C VAL A 111 -7.76 6.94 7.37
N ALA A 112 -8.65 6.45 6.50
CA ALA A 112 -9.82 5.67 6.94
C ALA A 112 -9.43 4.41 7.72
N MET A 113 -8.42 3.67 7.24
CA MET A 113 -7.92 2.47 7.91
C MET A 113 -7.25 2.78 9.25
N LEU A 114 -6.58 3.92 9.38
CA LEU A 114 -6.07 4.38 10.68
C LEU A 114 -7.22 4.61 11.67
N MET A 115 -8.29 5.28 11.25
CA MET A 115 -9.47 5.51 12.11
C MET A 115 -10.14 4.19 12.51
N LYS A 116 -10.28 3.24 11.58
CA LYS A 116 -10.76 1.88 11.87
C LYS A 116 -9.89 1.23 12.95
N ASN A 117 -8.57 1.28 12.80
CA ASN A 117 -7.63 0.71 13.76
C ASN A 117 -7.74 1.37 15.14
N THR A 118 -7.92 2.69 15.20
CA THR A 118 -8.15 3.42 16.47
C THR A 118 -9.40 2.90 17.18
N ILE A 119 -10.52 2.71 16.46
CA ILE A 119 -11.76 2.19 17.05
C ILE A 119 -11.59 0.74 17.52
N MET A 120 -10.94 -0.12 16.73
CA MET A 120 -10.68 -1.50 17.12
C MET A 120 -9.83 -1.59 18.39
N ALA A 121 -8.76 -0.78 18.48
CA ALA A 121 -7.91 -0.73 19.66
C ALA A 121 -8.70 -0.27 20.91
N ALA A 122 -9.55 0.74 20.79
CA ALA A 122 -10.40 1.21 21.88
C ALA A 122 -11.38 0.12 22.35
N LYS A 123 -12.02 -0.62 21.42
CA LYS A 123 -12.92 -1.73 21.74
C LYS A 123 -12.19 -2.85 22.50
N HIS A 124 -11.00 -3.24 22.04
CA HIS A 124 -10.21 -4.25 22.72
C HIS A 124 -9.80 -3.80 24.12
N ALA A 125 -9.32 -2.56 24.28
CA ALA A 125 -8.95 -2.02 25.60
C ALA A 125 -10.11 -2.07 26.60
N VAL A 126 -11.34 -1.74 26.17
CA VAL A 126 -12.54 -1.83 27.02
C VAL A 126 -12.87 -3.27 27.39
N ILE A 127 -12.85 -4.20 26.43
CA ILE A 127 -13.13 -5.63 26.67
C ILE A 127 -12.13 -6.21 27.68
N TYR A 128 -10.85 -5.90 27.54
CA TYR A 128 -9.82 -6.31 28.50
C TYR A 128 -10.08 -5.77 29.91
N ASN A 129 -10.51 -4.51 30.03
CA ASN A 129 -10.81 -3.90 31.32
C ASN A 129 -12.07 -4.51 32.00
N VAL A 130 -13.01 -5.04 31.22
CA VAL A 130 -14.20 -5.74 31.74
C VAL A 130 -13.87 -7.18 32.17
N LEU A 131 -13.07 -7.90 31.38
CA LEU A 131 -12.69 -9.29 31.67
C LEU A 131 -11.60 -9.42 32.74
N GLN A 132 -10.74 -8.40 32.89
CA GLN A 132 -9.75 -8.31 33.95
C GLN A 132 -9.75 -6.90 34.58
N PRO A 133 -10.66 -6.63 35.53
CA PRO A 133 -10.83 -5.30 36.14
C PRO A 133 -9.58 -4.72 36.82
N ASN A 134 -8.62 -5.58 37.16
CA ASN A 134 -7.35 -5.23 37.81
C ASN A 134 -6.13 -5.54 36.93
N ALA A 135 -6.31 -5.90 35.65
CA ALA A 135 -5.18 -6.01 34.73
C ALA A 135 -4.64 -4.62 34.45
N ILE A 136 -3.43 -4.36 34.95
CA ILE A 136 -2.70 -3.12 34.68
C ILE A 136 -2.45 -3.06 33.17
N LEU A 137 -3.22 -2.25 32.45
CA LEU A 137 -2.99 -1.90 31.05
C LEU A 137 -1.68 -1.09 30.96
N HIS A 138 -0.57 -1.83 30.92
CA HIS A 138 0.81 -1.38 30.82
C HIS A 138 1.29 -0.45 31.94
N LYS A 139 2.34 -0.90 32.63
CA LYS A 139 3.26 0.01 33.35
C LYS A 139 3.61 1.19 32.45
N LYS A 140 3.47 2.43 32.97
CA LYS A 140 3.90 3.66 32.29
C LYS A 140 5.30 3.46 31.70
N ALA A 141 5.56 4.00 30.51
CA ALA A 141 6.87 3.96 29.85
C ALA A 141 8.04 4.39 30.76
N SER A 142 7.76 5.16 31.81
CA SER A 142 8.69 5.54 32.89
C SER A 142 9.14 4.39 33.81
N GLN A 143 8.64 3.15 33.62
CA GLN A 143 8.98 1.98 34.45
C GLN A 143 9.77 0.90 33.69
N LEU A 144 10.13 1.15 32.44
CA LEU A 144 11.17 0.38 31.74
C LEU A 144 12.51 1.02 32.11
N LYS A 145 13.31 0.32 32.94
CA LYS A 145 14.73 0.64 33.10
C LYS A 145 15.45 0.42 31.76
N PRO A 146 16.54 1.16 31.47
CA PRO A 146 17.26 1.06 30.20
C PRO A 146 17.69 -0.36 29.86
#